data_AF-A0A4R6MHD7-F1
#
_entry.id   AF-A0A4R6MHD7-F1
#
_cell.length_a   1.000
_cell.length_b   1.000
_cell.length_c   1.000
_cell.angle_alpha   90.00
_cell.angle_beta   90.00
_cell.angle_gamma   90.00
#
_symmetry.space_group_name_H-M   'P 1'
#
loop_
_entity.id
_entity.type
_entity.pdbx_description
1 polymer ?
#
loop_
_entity_poly.entity_id
_entity_poly.type
_entity_poly.pdbx_seq_one_letter_code
_entity_poly.pdbx_strand_id
1 'polypeptide(L)'
;MNSSLVEINQLLASVEQQAKESSFSKNNDPYLMIKPTADNSTGKSFTISYWSTCAEEGNDIKAGTTLESKDDLFFIGKTVTLMTNTVGGLNRQNNKDRILAYRNALLTRGRIVTFADIKAFGFNHFKNSIADIKIEKGTRKEISVKAGFSRTVDIFIKSNSEEIQHLSKAEWDYLCDSFMKNLKNRSSNVFPYRLFIDN
;
A
#
# COMPACT_ATOMS: atom_id res chain seq x y z
N MET A 1 34.90 18.49 -43.94
CA MET A 1 34.60 19.03 -42.59
C MET A 1 33.11 19.01 -42.22
N ASN A 2 32.17 18.78 -43.15
CA ASN A 2 30.73 18.68 -42.83
C ASN A 2 30.21 17.28 -42.49
N SER A 3 30.97 16.21 -42.76
CA SER A 3 30.52 14.82 -42.52
C SER A 3 30.46 14.48 -41.03
N SER A 4 31.44 14.95 -40.25
CA SER A 4 31.52 14.67 -38.81
C SER A 4 30.36 15.29 -38.01
N LEU A 5 29.83 16.45 -38.44
CA LEU A 5 28.64 17.04 -37.81
C LEU A 5 27.36 16.28 -38.13
N VAL A 6 27.27 15.69 -39.32
CA VAL A 6 26.12 14.86 -39.71
C VAL A 6 26.13 13.54 -38.95
N GLU A 7 27.30 12.91 -38.79
CA GLU A 7 27.47 11.71 -37.97
C GLU A 7 27.16 11.96 -36.49
N ILE A 8 27.62 13.10 -35.94
CA ILE A 8 27.30 13.47 -34.55
C ILE A 8 25.80 13.65 -34.38
N ASN A 9 25.11 14.34 -35.30
CA ASN A 9 23.66 14.52 -35.22
C ASN A 9 22.89 13.19 -35.37
N GLN A 10 23.38 12.27 -36.20
CA GLN A 10 22.77 10.94 -36.33
C GLN A 10 22.97 10.09 -35.06
N LEU A 11 24.15 10.15 -34.43
CA LEU A 11 24.40 9.52 -33.14
C LEU A 11 23.52 10.14 -32.04
N LEU A 12 23.36 11.46 -32.03
CA LEU A 12 22.53 12.17 -31.06
C LEU A 12 21.04 11.80 -31.22
N ALA A 13 20.55 11.73 -32.46
CA ALA A 13 19.19 11.28 -32.75
C ALA A 13 18.96 9.81 -32.35
N SER A 14 19.95 8.94 -32.58
CA SER A 14 19.87 7.53 -32.17
C SER A 14 19.88 7.37 -30.64
N VAL A 15 20.68 8.17 -29.92
CA VAL A 15 20.67 8.20 -28.45
C VAL A 15 19.36 8.77 -27.92
N GLU A 16 18.83 9.84 -28.50
CA GLU A 16 17.52 10.39 -28.12
C GLU A 16 16.38 9.41 -28.39
N GLN A 17 16.45 8.67 -29.49
CA GLN A 17 15.46 7.67 -29.83
C GLN A 17 15.57 6.45 -28.92
N GLN A 18 16.78 5.97 -28.61
CA GLN A 18 16.99 4.96 -27.58
C GLN A 18 16.53 5.44 -26.21
N ALA A 19 16.75 6.70 -25.85
CA ALA A 19 16.28 7.30 -24.59
C ALA A 19 14.75 7.49 -24.53
N LYS A 20 14.09 7.66 -25.68
CA LYS A 20 12.62 7.72 -25.81
C LYS A 20 11.97 6.33 -25.87
N GLU A 21 12.60 5.36 -26.52
CA GLU A 21 12.15 3.96 -26.63
C GLU A 21 12.43 3.20 -25.32
N SER A 22 13.55 3.47 -24.67
CA SER A 22 13.73 3.31 -23.22
C SER A 22 12.92 4.41 -22.52
N SER A 23 11.64 4.50 -22.85
CA SER A 23 10.61 5.10 -22.03
C SER A 23 10.92 4.68 -20.61
N PHE A 24 11.54 5.65 -19.95
CA PHE A 24 12.32 5.49 -18.76
C PHE A 24 11.39 4.76 -17.80
N SER A 25 11.65 3.47 -17.52
CA SER A 25 11.30 3.03 -16.19
C SER A 25 12.03 4.06 -15.35
N LYS A 26 11.29 5.00 -14.75
CA LYS A 26 11.82 5.76 -13.63
C LYS A 26 12.07 4.67 -12.61
N ASN A 27 13.22 4.01 -12.74
CA ASN A 27 13.87 3.20 -11.75
C ASN A 27 14.20 4.20 -10.66
N ASN A 28 13.15 4.53 -9.93
CA ASN A 28 13.19 5.15 -8.64
C ASN A 28 13.49 3.99 -7.68
N ASP A 29 14.57 3.29 -8.00
CA ASP A 29 15.17 2.29 -7.15
C ASP A 29 15.53 3.01 -5.86
N PRO A 30 15.16 2.45 -4.71
CA PRO A 30 15.44 3.08 -3.44
C PRO A 30 16.95 3.26 -3.30
N TYR A 31 17.42 4.50 -3.26
CA TYR A 31 18.82 4.82 -3.04
C TYR A 31 19.00 5.31 -1.60
N LEU A 32 20.07 4.87 -0.94
CA LEU A 32 20.47 5.35 0.37
C LEU A 32 21.64 6.31 0.20
N MET A 33 21.43 7.59 0.52
CA MET A 33 22.50 8.58 0.52
C MET A 33 23.02 8.75 1.96
N ILE A 34 24.27 8.34 2.20
CA ILE A 34 24.95 8.54 3.49
C ILE A 34 25.86 9.76 3.34
N LYS A 35 25.51 10.86 4.02
CA LYS A 35 26.35 12.06 4.10
C LYS A 35 26.97 12.15 5.50
N PRO A 36 28.24 11.77 5.71
CA PRO A 36 28.89 11.91 6.99
C PRO A 36 29.10 13.40 7.32
N THR A 37 28.77 13.80 8.55
CA THR A 37 28.78 15.20 9.03
C THR A 37 30.07 15.61 9.76
N ALA A 38 31.11 14.77 9.80
CA ALA A 38 32.36 15.10 10.48
C ALA A 38 33.61 14.63 9.71
N ASP A 39 34.63 15.48 9.70
CA ASP A 39 35.95 15.28 9.07
C ASP A 39 36.73 14.08 9.63
N ASN A 40 36.26 13.47 10.73
CA ASN A 40 36.81 12.25 11.34
C ASN A 40 36.07 10.96 10.89
N SER A 41 35.50 10.94 9.69
CA SER A 41 34.72 9.80 9.16
C SER A 41 35.50 8.89 8.20
N THR A 42 36.79 9.14 7.99
CA THR A 42 37.67 8.27 7.22
C THR A 42 37.83 6.92 7.94
N GLY A 43 37.19 5.86 7.44
CA GLY A 43 37.34 4.49 7.94
C GLY A 43 36.14 3.86 8.66
N LYS A 44 34.95 4.50 8.70
CA LYS A 44 33.75 3.86 9.25
C LYS A 44 33.07 2.96 8.20
N SER A 45 33.05 1.65 8.46
CA SER A 45 32.27 0.69 7.68
C SER A 45 30.79 0.78 8.05
N PHE A 46 29.92 0.99 7.06
CA PHE A 46 28.47 0.91 7.23
C PHE A 46 28.00 -0.47 6.79
N THR A 47 27.34 -1.21 7.70
CA THR A 47 26.66 -2.46 7.36
C THR A 47 25.17 -2.17 7.23
N ILE A 48 24.58 -2.55 6.11
CA ILE A 48 23.16 -2.34 5.83
C ILE A 48 22.53 -3.72 5.59
N SER A 49 21.43 -4.00 6.28
CA SER A 49 20.61 -5.19 6.07
C SER A 49 19.20 -4.74 5.71
N TYR A 50 18.63 -5.30 4.65
CA TYR A 50 17.28 -4.98 4.18
C TYR A 50 16.57 -6.25 3.70
N TRP A 51 15.25 -6.18 3.64
CA TRP A 51 14.39 -7.23 3.10
C TRP A 51 13.72 -6.70 1.85
N SER A 52 13.69 -7.51 0.80
CA SER A 52 12.91 -7.24 -0.42
C SER A 52 11.70 -8.17 -0.45
N THR A 53 10.58 -7.67 -0.96
CA THR A 53 9.32 -8.42 -1.05
C THR A 53 8.73 -8.24 -2.45
N CYS A 54 8.04 -9.25 -2.97
CA CYS A 54 7.36 -9.21 -4.27
C CYS A 54 6.06 -8.35 -4.30
N ALA A 55 5.81 -7.55 -3.24
CA ALA A 55 4.66 -6.65 -3.15
C ALA A 55 3.33 -7.35 -3.53
N GLU A 56 2.58 -6.80 -4.48
CA GLU A 56 1.27 -7.31 -4.91
C GLU A 56 1.36 -8.71 -5.55
N GLU A 57 2.46 -9.02 -6.26
CA GLU A 57 2.69 -10.35 -6.84
C GLU A 57 2.92 -11.42 -5.75
N GLY A 58 3.26 -11.01 -4.53
CA GLY A 58 3.43 -11.90 -3.38
C GLY A 58 2.12 -12.26 -2.67
N ASN A 59 0.98 -11.74 -3.12
CA ASN A 59 -0.32 -12.09 -2.55
C ASN A 59 -0.90 -13.37 -3.18
N ASP A 60 -1.91 -13.91 -2.52
CA ASP A 60 -2.65 -15.13 -2.89
C ASP A 60 -1.78 -16.40 -3.04
N ILE A 61 -0.62 -16.45 -2.36
CA ILE A 61 0.11 -17.71 -2.18
C ILE A 61 -0.75 -18.60 -1.30
N LYS A 62 -1.21 -19.72 -1.85
CA LYS A 62 -2.24 -20.56 -1.25
C LYS A 62 -1.82 -21.11 0.12
N ALA A 63 -2.78 -21.19 1.03
CA ALA A 63 -2.66 -22.01 2.23
C ALA A 63 -2.27 -23.45 1.85
N GLY A 64 -1.39 -24.07 2.62
CA GLY A 64 -0.81 -25.37 2.30
C GLY A 64 0.51 -25.32 1.54
N THR A 65 0.99 -24.14 1.12
CA THR A 65 2.30 -23.99 0.48
C THR A 65 3.42 -24.27 1.50
N THR A 66 4.33 -25.19 1.17
CA THR A 66 5.48 -25.54 2.01
C THR A 66 6.61 -24.54 1.82
N LEU A 67 7.14 -24.02 2.91
CA LEU A 67 8.30 -23.15 2.95
C LEU A 67 9.54 -23.98 3.24
N GLU A 68 10.49 -23.96 2.31
CA GLU A 68 11.79 -24.58 2.50
C GLU A 68 12.72 -23.64 3.27
N SER A 69 13.37 -24.16 4.30
CA SER A 69 14.45 -23.45 4.99
C SER A 69 15.77 -23.89 4.35
N LYS A 70 16.65 -22.94 4.01
CA LYS A 70 17.99 -23.27 3.50
C LYS A 70 18.81 -24.01 4.58
N ASP A 71 19.54 -25.02 4.13
CA ASP A 71 20.10 -26.18 4.86
C ASP A 71 21.06 -25.97 6.05
N ASP A 72 21.18 -24.78 6.66
CA ASP A 72 22.12 -24.56 7.78
C ASP A 72 21.48 -24.54 9.18
N LEU A 73 20.18 -24.80 9.27
CA LEU A 73 19.47 -24.95 10.55
C LEU A 73 19.31 -26.43 10.88
N PHE A 74 20.42 -27.06 11.29
CA PHE A 74 20.57 -28.47 11.70
C PHE A 74 19.56 -28.99 12.75
N PHE A 75 18.63 -28.18 13.24
CA PHE A 75 17.74 -28.52 14.34
C PHE A 75 16.23 -28.46 14.04
N ILE A 76 15.79 -28.01 12.85
CA ILE A 76 14.35 -27.87 12.57
C ILE A 76 13.97 -28.64 11.30
N GLY A 77 13.94 -29.96 11.42
CA GLY A 77 13.30 -30.87 10.45
C GLY A 77 11.77 -30.79 10.49
N LYS A 78 11.19 -29.60 10.51
CA LYS A 78 9.75 -29.39 10.39
C LYS A 78 9.49 -28.59 9.13
N THR A 79 8.86 -29.25 8.16
CA THR A 79 8.23 -28.59 7.01
C THR A 79 7.33 -27.48 7.54
N VAL A 80 7.66 -26.23 7.25
CA VAL A 80 6.82 -25.09 7.59
C VAL A 80 5.80 -24.94 6.48
N THR A 81 4.54 -24.75 6.82
CA THR A 81 3.46 -24.66 5.83
C THR A 81 2.59 -23.44 6.13
N LEU A 82 2.16 -22.73 5.10
CA LEU A 82 1.23 -21.62 5.25
C LEU A 82 -0.14 -22.12 5.75
N MET A 83 -0.63 -21.56 6.86
CA MET A 83 -1.99 -21.83 7.34
C MET A 83 -3.06 -20.99 6.61
N THR A 84 -2.68 -19.83 6.09
CA THR A 84 -3.58 -18.88 5.40
C THR A 84 -2.92 -18.38 4.13
N ASN A 85 -3.71 -17.90 3.17
CA ASN A 85 -3.16 -17.26 1.98
C ASN A 85 -2.36 -16.01 2.36
N THR A 86 -1.32 -15.69 1.59
CA THR A 86 -0.61 -14.41 1.75
C THR A 86 -1.47 -13.25 1.26
N VAL A 87 -1.52 -12.17 2.04
CA VAL A 87 -2.29 -10.97 1.73
C VAL A 87 -1.56 -9.74 2.26
N GLY A 88 -1.84 -8.57 1.68
CA GLY A 88 -1.34 -7.29 2.19
C GLY A 88 -0.04 -6.78 1.56
N GLY A 89 0.51 -7.50 0.59
CA GLY A 89 1.50 -6.99 -0.34
C GLY A 89 0.91 -5.83 -1.15
N LEU A 90 1.60 -4.69 -1.11
CA LEU A 90 1.14 -3.45 -1.73
C LEU A 90 2.22 -2.92 -2.66
N ASN A 91 1.84 -2.71 -3.92
CA ASN A 91 2.70 -2.06 -4.88
C ASN A 91 2.98 -0.60 -4.49
N ARG A 92 4.11 -0.10 -5.00
CA ARG A 92 4.56 1.26 -4.72
C ARG A 92 3.52 2.27 -5.18
N GLN A 93 3.27 3.28 -4.35
CA GLN A 93 2.38 4.38 -4.70
C GLN A 93 2.87 5.12 -5.95
N ASN A 94 1.94 5.49 -6.84
CA ASN A 94 2.24 6.36 -7.97
C ASN A 94 2.58 7.78 -7.46
N ASN A 95 3.30 8.58 -8.24
CA ASN A 95 3.71 9.93 -7.86
C ASN A 95 2.51 10.82 -7.50
N LYS A 96 1.39 10.69 -8.23
CA LYS A 96 0.15 11.43 -7.94
C LYS A 96 -0.42 11.05 -6.57
N ASP A 97 -0.53 9.75 -6.31
CA ASP A 97 -1.06 9.22 -5.03
C ASP A 97 -0.15 9.60 -3.86
N ARG A 98 1.17 9.61 -4.08
CA ARG A 98 2.14 10.02 -3.06
C ARG A 98 1.96 11.48 -2.64
N ILE A 99 1.76 12.38 -3.61
CA ILE A 99 1.49 13.80 -3.34
C ILE A 99 0.19 13.96 -2.55
N LEU A 100 -0.87 13.24 -2.95
CA LEU A 100 -2.15 13.27 -2.26
C LEU A 100 -2.05 12.72 -0.84
N ALA A 101 -1.39 11.58 -0.65
CA ALA A 101 -1.15 10.97 0.64
C ALA A 101 -0.35 11.90 1.57
N TYR A 102 0.68 12.57 1.05
CA TYR A 102 1.48 13.52 1.81
C TYR A 102 0.65 14.75 2.22
N ARG A 103 -0.14 15.31 1.30
CA ARG A 103 -1.07 16.40 1.60
C ARG A 103 -2.07 16.02 2.69
N ASN A 104 -2.66 14.83 2.60
CA ASN A 104 -3.61 14.34 3.60
C ASN A 104 -2.92 14.12 4.96
N ALA A 105 -1.70 13.57 4.99
CA ALA A 105 -0.94 13.37 6.22
C ALA A 105 -0.61 14.68 6.94
N LEU A 106 -0.24 15.73 6.18
CA LEU A 106 0.03 17.06 6.74
C LEU A 106 -1.23 17.73 7.30
N LEU A 107 -2.35 17.63 6.59
CA LEU A 107 -3.62 18.25 7.00
C LEU A 107 -4.21 17.57 8.25
N THR A 108 -4.17 16.24 8.30
CA THR A 108 -4.79 15.44 9.37
C THR A 108 -3.90 15.24 10.58
N ARG A 109 -2.59 15.52 10.46
CA ARG A 109 -1.56 15.17 11.46
C ARG A 109 -1.66 13.71 11.92
N GLY A 110 -2.11 12.83 11.02
CA GLY A 110 -2.32 11.41 11.29
C GLY A 110 -3.59 11.05 12.07
N ARG A 111 -4.50 11.99 12.36
CA ARG A 111 -5.76 11.74 13.07
C ARG A 111 -6.96 11.77 12.11
N ILE A 112 -7.91 10.87 12.32
CA ILE A 112 -9.16 10.84 11.54
C ILE A 112 -10.29 11.38 12.42
N VAL A 113 -10.85 12.54 12.08
CA VAL A 113 -11.86 13.22 12.92
C VAL A 113 -13.14 13.49 12.14
N THR A 114 -13.03 13.97 10.90
CA THR A 114 -14.18 14.36 10.08
C THR A 114 -14.60 13.27 9.11
N PHE A 115 -15.82 13.36 8.57
CA PHE A 115 -16.27 12.46 7.51
C PHE A 115 -15.43 12.59 6.22
N ALA A 116 -14.93 13.80 5.93
CA ALA A 116 -14.01 14.00 4.82
C ALA A 116 -12.69 13.23 5.03
N ASP A 117 -12.17 13.20 6.26
CA ASP A 117 -10.98 12.44 6.60
C ASP A 117 -11.20 10.94 6.45
N ILE A 118 -12.36 10.42 6.88
CA ILE A 118 -12.71 9.00 6.71
C ILE A 118 -12.79 8.65 5.21
N LYS A 119 -13.42 9.51 4.40
CA LYS A 119 -13.50 9.32 2.95
C LYS A 119 -12.11 9.33 2.31
N ALA A 120 -11.28 10.31 2.63
CA ALA A 120 -9.91 10.41 2.13
C ALA A 120 -9.04 9.22 2.60
N PHE A 121 -9.23 8.76 3.84
CA PHE A 121 -8.57 7.58 4.38
C PHE A 121 -8.98 6.30 3.63
N GLY A 122 -10.27 6.13 3.34
CA GLY A 122 -10.77 5.00 2.57
C GLY A 122 -10.26 4.98 1.13
N PHE A 123 -10.31 6.11 0.41
CA PHE A 123 -9.73 6.20 -0.93
C PHE A 123 -8.22 5.92 -0.95
N ASN A 124 -7.49 6.36 0.08
CA ASN A 124 -6.06 6.04 0.19
C ASN A 124 -5.80 4.56 0.52
N HIS A 125 -6.70 3.90 1.25
CA HIS A 125 -6.56 2.49 1.66
C HIS A 125 -6.94 1.53 0.55
N PHE A 126 -8.11 1.72 -0.07
CA PHE A 126 -8.64 0.84 -1.12
C PHE A 126 -8.20 1.23 -2.54
N LYS A 127 -7.72 2.47 -2.74
CA LYS A 127 -7.24 2.97 -4.04
C LYS A 127 -8.25 2.66 -5.17
N ASN A 128 -7.81 1.98 -6.23
CA ASN A 128 -8.61 1.66 -7.42
C ASN A 128 -9.68 0.58 -7.17
N SER A 129 -9.61 -0.16 -6.07
CA SER A 129 -10.56 -1.24 -5.76
C SER A 129 -11.97 -0.74 -5.47
N ILE A 130 -12.17 0.58 -5.31
CA ILE A 130 -13.45 1.19 -4.99
C ILE A 130 -13.76 2.35 -5.94
N ALA A 131 -15.05 2.53 -6.23
CA ALA A 131 -15.55 3.63 -7.06
C ALA A 131 -15.98 4.84 -6.21
N ASP A 132 -16.63 4.60 -5.06
CA ASP A 132 -17.03 5.67 -4.14
C ASP A 132 -17.14 5.16 -2.69
N ILE A 133 -17.12 6.10 -1.75
CA ILE A 133 -17.39 5.86 -0.33
C ILE A 133 -18.46 6.86 0.12
N LYS A 134 -19.55 6.38 0.71
CA LYS A 134 -20.55 7.22 1.35
C LYS A 134 -20.51 7.01 2.87
N ILE A 135 -20.59 8.10 3.62
CA ILE A 135 -20.57 8.05 5.08
C ILE A 135 -21.85 8.67 5.60
N GLU A 136 -22.56 7.93 6.43
CA GLU A 136 -23.84 8.35 7.00
C GLU A 136 -23.86 8.15 8.52
N LYS A 137 -24.74 8.90 9.18
CA LYS A 137 -25.01 8.70 10.61
C LYS A 137 -26.06 7.61 10.73
N GLY A 138 -25.66 6.49 11.32
CA GLY A 138 -26.54 5.36 11.55
C GLY A 138 -26.98 5.23 13.00
N THR A 139 -27.89 4.30 13.22
CA THR A 139 -28.17 3.77 14.56
C THR A 139 -28.16 2.25 14.54
N ARG A 140 -27.73 1.65 15.65
CA ARG A 140 -27.75 0.21 15.86
C ARG A 140 -28.43 -0.10 17.19
N LYS A 141 -29.34 -1.06 17.19
CA LYS A 141 -29.90 -1.64 18.41
C LYS A 141 -28.76 -2.24 19.24
N GLU A 142 -28.62 -1.79 20.47
CA GLU A 142 -27.60 -2.34 21.35
C GLU A 142 -27.96 -3.75 21.82
N ILE A 143 -26.94 -4.56 22.09
CA ILE A 143 -27.10 -5.96 22.54
C ILE A 143 -27.54 -6.00 24.02
N SER A 144 -27.30 -4.92 24.77
CA SER A 144 -27.67 -4.81 26.17
C SER A 144 -29.18 -4.62 26.36
N VAL A 145 -29.75 -5.37 27.29
CA VAL A 145 -31.18 -5.30 27.67
C VAL A 145 -31.57 -3.93 28.24
N LYS A 146 -30.60 -3.12 28.69
CA LYS A 146 -30.81 -1.78 29.26
C LYS A 146 -30.53 -0.62 28.30
N ALA A 147 -30.01 -0.90 27.11
CA ALA A 147 -29.53 0.14 26.21
C ALA A 147 -30.29 0.09 24.88
N GLY A 148 -30.90 1.21 24.49
CA GLY A 148 -31.78 1.31 23.33
C GLY A 148 -31.00 1.31 22.01
N PHE A 149 -30.94 2.48 21.36
CA PHE A 149 -30.20 2.65 20.11
C PHE A 149 -28.87 3.36 20.36
N SER A 150 -27.79 2.75 19.89
CA SER A 150 -26.46 3.37 19.84
C SER A 150 -26.26 4.09 18.51
N ARG A 151 -25.66 5.28 18.52
CA ARG A 151 -25.29 6.00 17.30
C ARG A 151 -24.07 5.34 16.66
N THR A 152 -24.09 5.19 15.35
CA THR A 152 -23.00 4.59 14.56
C THR A 152 -22.57 5.52 13.44
N VAL A 153 -21.35 5.32 12.96
CA VAL A 153 -20.91 5.89 11.68
C VAL A 153 -20.92 4.77 10.67
N ASP A 154 -21.83 4.87 9.70
CA ASP A 154 -22.05 3.86 8.68
C ASP A 154 -21.27 4.25 7.44
N ILE A 155 -20.40 3.35 6.97
CA ILE A 155 -19.53 3.54 5.83
C ILE A 155 -19.99 2.58 4.75
N PHE A 156 -20.52 3.13 3.67
CA PHE A 156 -20.93 2.38 2.49
C PHE A 156 -19.83 2.50 1.45
N ILE A 157 -19.27 1.36 1.04
CA ILE A 157 -18.26 1.28 -0.01
C ILE A 157 -18.94 0.82 -1.29
N LYS A 158 -18.83 1.62 -2.35
CA LYS A 158 -19.17 1.20 -3.69
C LYS A 158 -17.94 0.59 -4.34
N SER A 159 -18.06 -0.69 -4.62
CA SER A 159 -17.00 -1.54 -5.14
C SER A 159 -16.74 -1.22 -6.63
N ASN A 160 -15.49 -1.27 -7.10
CA ASN A 160 -15.19 -1.12 -8.54
C ASN A 160 -15.20 -2.49 -9.22
N SER A 161 -16.22 -2.76 -10.04
CA SER A 161 -16.47 -4.07 -10.63
C SER A 161 -15.35 -4.58 -11.55
N GLU A 162 -14.54 -3.70 -12.14
CA GLU A 162 -13.42 -4.08 -13.01
C GLU A 162 -12.22 -4.55 -12.19
N GLU A 163 -11.83 -3.76 -11.18
CA GLU A 163 -10.66 -4.02 -10.35
C GLU A 163 -10.88 -5.16 -9.35
N ILE A 164 -12.10 -5.31 -8.83
CA ILE A 164 -12.41 -6.38 -7.86
C ILE A 164 -12.33 -7.77 -8.48
N GLN A 165 -12.50 -7.91 -9.80
CA GLN A 165 -12.31 -9.20 -10.47
C GLN A 165 -10.85 -9.69 -10.39
N HIS A 166 -9.90 -8.78 -10.21
CA HIS A 166 -8.50 -9.12 -10.05
C HIS A 166 -8.12 -9.43 -8.59
N LEU A 167 -8.99 -9.13 -7.62
CA LEU A 167 -8.74 -9.42 -6.21
C LEU A 167 -9.37 -10.74 -5.79
N SER A 168 -8.61 -11.52 -5.03
CA SER A 168 -9.15 -12.68 -4.32
C SER A 168 -10.11 -12.25 -3.23
N LYS A 169 -11.12 -13.07 -2.94
CA LYS A 169 -12.07 -12.81 -1.84
C LYS A 169 -11.34 -12.63 -0.50
N ALA A 170 -10.28 -13.40 -0.27
CA ALA A 170 -9.49 -13.31 0.95
C ALA A 170 -8.74 -11.98 1.07
N GLU A 171 -8.26 -11.43 -0.05
CA GLU A 171 -7.62 -10.11 -0.08
C GLU A 171 -8.63 -9.01 0.18
N TRP A 172 -9.83 -9.10 -0.41
CA TRP A 172 -10.90 -8.14 -0.18
C TRP A 172 -11.33 -8.11 1.29
N ASP A 173 -11.56 -9.28 1.89
CA ASP A 173 -11.91 -9.41 3.30
C ASP A 173 -10.79 -8.82 4.19
N TYR A 174 -9.52 -9.11 3.86
CA TYR A 174 -8.37 -8.51 4.54
C TYR A 174 -8.34 -6.99 4.41
N LEU A 175 -8.62 -6.44 3.23
CA LEU A 175 -8.66 -4.99 3.01
C LEU A 175 -9.76 -4.33 3.85
N CYS A 176 -10.95 -4.92 3.90
CA CYS A 176 -12.05 -4.45 4.74
C CYS A 176 -11.69 -4.49 6.23
N ASP A 177 -11.13 -5.59 6.71
CA ASP A 177 -10.72 -5.75 8.11
C ASP A 177 -9.60 -4.79 8.49
N SER A 178 -8.58 -4.68 7.63
CA SER A 178 -7.45 -3.77 7.81
C SER A 178 -7.92 -2.32 7.83
N PHE A 179 -8.85 -1.93 6.95
CA PHE A 179 -9.46 -0.60 6.94
C PHE A 179 -10.15 -0.32 8.28
N MET A 180 -11.00 -1.23 8.75
CA MET A 180 -11.73 -1.07 10.00
C MET A 180 -10.81 -1.02 11.23
N LYS A 181 -9.75 -1.84 11.26
CA LYS A 181 -8.73 -1.81 12.32
C LYS A 181 -7.99 -0.48 12.33
N ASN A 182 -7.48 -0.05 11.17
CA ASN A 182 -6.72 1.18 11.06
C ASN A 182 -7.59 2.42 11.35
N LEU A 183 -8.85 2.40 10.92
CA LEU A 183 -9.81 3.46 11.21
C LEU A 183 -10.07 3.57 12.72
N LYS A 184 -10.31 2.46 13.41
CA LYS A 184 -10.51 2.45 14.87
C LYS A 184 -9.27 2.91 15.64
N ASN A 185 -8.07 2.56 15.16
CA ASN A 185 -6.82 2.95 15.83
C ASN A 185 -6.47 4.42 15.64
N ARG A 186 -6.81 5.01 14.48
CA ARG A 186 -6.45 6.39 14.12
C ARG A 186 -7.55 7.40 14.38
N SER A 187 -8.80 6.96 14.52
CA SER A 187 -9.89 7.86 14.83
C SER A 187 -10.01 8.11 16.32
N SER A 188 -10.35 9.34 16.67
CA SER A 188 -10.66 9.73 18.05
C SER A 188 -12.15 9.58 18.36
N ASN A 189 -12.89 8.86 17.51
CA ASN A 189 -14.35 8.93 17.50
C ASN A 189 -14.97 7.97 18.52
N VAL A 190 -15.93 8.49 19.28
CA VAL A 190 -16.59 7.76 20.38
C VAL A 190 -17.59 6.71 19.86
N PHE A 191 -18.02 6.84 18.60
CA PHE A 191 -19.08 6.00 18.03
C PHE A 191 -18.51 4.80 17.26
N PRO A 192 -19.14 3.61 17.38
CA PRO A 192 -18.75 2.43 16.62
C PRO A 192 -18.98 2.62 15.11
N TYR A 193 -17.99 2.17 14.33
CA TYR A 193 -18.06 2.13 12.87
C TYR A 193 -18.75 0.86 12.38
N ARG A 194 -19.51 0.97 11.30
CA ARG A 194 -20.06 -0.15 10.53
C ARG A 194 -19.67 0.00 9.08
N LEU A 195 -19.25 -1.11 8.46
CA LEU A 195 -18.91 -1.17 7.05
C LEU A 195 -20.01 -1.93 6.30
N PHE A 196 -20.47 -1.36 5.21
CA PHE A 196 -21.42 -1.94 4.28
C PHE A 196 -20.82 -1.90 2.88
N ILE A 197 -20.92 -2.99 2.14
CA ILE A 197 -20.45 -3.08 0.77
C ILE A 197 -21.70 -2.98 -0.11
N ASP A 198 -21.74 -1.95 -0.96
CA ASP A 198 -22.79 -1.74 -1.95
C ASP A 198 -22.33 -2.41 -3.26
N ASN A 199 -23.17 -3.31 -3.76
CA ASN A 199 -22.90 -4.10 -4.97
C ASN A 199 -23.28 -3.34 -6.24
#